data_AF-A0A4R0JZU2-F1
#
_entry.id   AF-A0A4R0JZU2-F1
#
_cell.length_a   1.000
_cell.length_b   1.000
_cell.length_c   1.000
_cell.angle_alpha   90.00
_cell.angle_beta   90.00
_cell.angle_gamma   90.00
#
_symmetry.space_group_name_H-M   'P 1'
#
loop_
_entity.id
_entity.type
_entity.pdbx_description
1 polymer ?
#
loop_
_entity_poly.entity_id
_entity_poly.type
_entity_poly.pdbx_seq_one_letter_code
_entity_poly.pdbx_strand_id
1 'polypeptide(L)' 'MSHELWFRTPAPDWFEALPLGNGHLSAKVFGRVGAERIALNLDDVWSGDAPRELTGCGCPGQAS' A
#
# COMPACT_ATOMS: atom_id res chain seq x y z
N MET A 1 16.99 17.97 -19.55
CA MET A 1 15.82 18.70 -19.03
C MET A 1 15.47 18.08 -17.69
N SER A 2 15.17 18.88 -16.66
CA SER A 2 14.70 18.41 -15.36
C SER A 2 13.19 18.54 -15.27
N HIS A 3 12.54 17.52 -14.71
CA HIS A 3 11.13 17.57 -14.33
C HIS A 3 11.09 17.61 -12.80
N GLU A 4 10.51 18.67 -12.25
CA GLU A 4 10.46 18.92 -10.82
C GLU A 4 9.02 19.16 -10.39
N LEU A 5 8.67 18.63 -9.22
CA LEU A 5 7.40 18.86 -8.54
C LEU A 5 7.71 19.53 -7.19
N TRP A 6 7.25 20.77 -7.01
CA TRP A 6 7.57 21.58 -5.84
C TRP A 6 6.30 22.15 -5.19
N PHE A 7 6.25 22.13 -3.86
CA PHE A 7 5.13 22.63 -3.07
C PHE A 7 5.61 23.61 -1.99
N ARG A 8 4.77 24.59 -1.65
CA ARG A 8 5.12 25.63 -0.66
C ARG A 8 4.64 25.32 0.76
N THR A 9 3.84 24.28 0.92
CA THR A 9 3.25 23.89 2.20
C THR A 9 3.39 22.38 2.42
N PRO A 10 3.53 21.93 3.68
CA PRO A 10 3.49 20.51 4.01
C PRO A 10 2.16 19.89 3.62
N ALA A 11 2.15 18.60 3.29
CA ALA A 11 0.95 17.85 3.00
C ALA A 11 0.07 17.71 4.28
N PRO A 12 -1.22 18.07 4.21
CA PRO A 12 -2.15 17.88 5.32
C PRO A 12 -2.52 16.41 5.51
N ASP A 13 -2.58 15.64 4.42
CA ASP A 13 -3.02 14.24 4.40
C ASP A 13 -2.25 13.36 3.40
N TRP A 14 -2.68 12.10 3.30
CA TRP A 14 -2.06 11.07 2.46
C TRP A 14 -2.12 11.36 0.96
N PHE A 15 -3.19 11.99 0.47
CA PHE A 15 -3.40 12.19 -0.96
C PHE A 15 -2.52 13.32 -1.51
N GLU A 16 -2.16 14.27 -0.65
CA GLU A 16 -1.28 15.39 -0.99
C GLU A 16 0.22 15.12 -0.71
N ALA A 17 0.55 14.01 -0.05
CA ALA A 17 1.93 13.63 0.24
C ALA A 17 2.66 13.10 -1.01
N LEU A 18 3.93 13.50 -1.19
CA LEU A 18 4.72 13.18 -2.39
C LEU A 18 5.10 11.68 -2.41
N PRO A 19 4.71 10.91 -3.44
CA PRO A 19 5.06 9.50 -3.54
C PRO A 19 6.46 9.32 -4.14
N LEU A 20 7.24 8.41 -3.55
CA LEU A 20 8.52 7.93 -4.03
C LEU A 20 8.50 6.40 -4.00
N GLY A 21 9.16 5.72 -4.93
CA GLY A 21 9.24 4.27 -4.89
C GLY A 21 10.10 3.66 -5.99
N ASN A 22 10.49 2.41 -5.78
CA ASN A 22 11.30 1.61 -6.71
C ASN A 22 10.56 0.37 -7.25
N GLY A 23 9.24 0.32 -7.07
CA GLY A 23 8.39 -0.81 -7.46
C GLY A 23 8.16 -1.84 -6.35
N HIS A 24 9.08 -1.99 -5.40
CA HIS A 24 8.93 -2.93 -4.27
C HIS A 24 8.69 -2.21 -2.95
N LEU A 25 9.50 -1.18 -2.68
CA LEU A 25 9.35 -0.28 -1.55
C LEU A 25 8.91 1.09 -2.06
N SER A 26 7.98 1.71 -1.33
CA SER A 26 7.54 3.07 -1.57
C SER A 26 7.44 3.86 -0.27
N ALA A 27 7.50 5.18 -0.41
CA ALA A 27 7.38 6.13 0.67
C ALA A 27 6.47 7.29 0.24
N LYS A 28 5.72 7.82 1.19
CA LYS A 28 5.04 9.12 1.07
C LYS A 28 5.65 10.12 2.03
N VAL A 29 6.08 11.27 1.51
CA VAL A 29 6.73 12.34 2.28
C VAL A 29 5.75 13.49 2.51
N PHE A 30 5.60 13.93 3.76
CA PHE A 30 4.63 14.96 4.13
C PHE A 30 5.25 16.37 4.20
N GLY A 31 6.55 16.51 4.45
CA GLY A 31 7.26 17.80 4.38
C GLY A 31 7.05 18.70 5.61
N ARG A 32 6.78 18.14 6.78
CA ARG A 32 6.50 18.89 8.02
C ARG A 32 7.79 19.27 8.75
N VAL A 33 7.99 20.56 9.00
CA VAL A 33 9.16 21.06 9.73
C VAL A 33 9.09 20.65 11.20
N GLY A 34 10.14 19.97 11.69
CA GLY A 34 10.27 19.56 13.11
C GLY A 34 9.47 18.32 13.52
N ALA A 35 8.58 17.83 12.67
CA ALA A 35 7.75 16.65 12.93
C ALA A 35 7.39 15.93 11.62
N GLU A 36 8.42 15.54 10.87
CA GLU A 36 8.24 14.87 9.59
C GLU A 36 7.51 13.53 9.75
N ARG A 37 6.69 13.19 8.77
CA ARG A 37 6.05 11.88 8.67
C ARG A 37 6.39 11.28 7.33
N ILE A 38 7.09 10.15 7.35
CA ILE A 38 7.30 9.32 6.16
C ILE A 38 6.48 8.07 6.34
N ALA A 39 5.51 7.85 5.45
CA ALA A 39 4.74 6.63 5.47
C ALA A 39 5.30 5.63 4.46
N LEU A 40 5.47 4.38 4.85
CA LEU A 40 6.14 3.35 4.06
C LEU A 40 5.14 2.31 3.58
N ASN A 41 5.34 1.81 2.35
CA ASN A 41 4.56 0.72 1.77
C ASN A 41 5.49 -0.31 1.12
N LEU A 42 5.21 -1.59 1.33
CA LEU A 42 5.90 -2.70 0.69
C LEU A 42 4.88 -3.49 -0.14
N ASP A 43 5.23 -3.85 -1.37
CA ASP A 43 4.33 -4.57 -2.29
C ASP A 43 3.96 -5.98 -1.80
N ASP A 44 4.77 -6.58 -0.91
CA ASP A 44 4.50 -7.92 -0.37
C ASP A 44 3.55 -7.92 0.84
N VAL A 45 3.23 -6.76 1.41
CA VAL A 45 2.42 -6.69 2.65
C VAL A 45 0.94 -6.72 2.32
N TRP A 46 0.38 -7.92 2.35
CA TRP A 46 -1.05 -8.19 2.18
C TRP A 46 -1.65 -8.87 3.40
N SER A 47 -2.96 -8.68 3.59
CA SER A 47 -3.72 -9.33 4.66
C SER A 47 -4.45 -10.56 4.13
N GLY A 48 -4.52 -11.61 4.95
CA GLY A 48 -5.08 -12.92 4.60
C GLY A 48 -4.00 -14.00 4.53
N ASP A 49 -4.35 -15.22 4.94
CA ASP A 49 -3.59 -16.41 4.57
C ASP A 49 -3.99 -16.84 3.16
N ALA A 50 -3.18 -17.74 2.57
CA ALA A 50 -3.39 -18.34 1.24
C ALA A 50 -4.88 -18.65 0.95
N PRO A 51 -5.31 -18.62 -0.34
CA PRO A 51 -6.71 -18.84 -0.69
C PRO A 51 -7.28 -20.00 0.10
N ARG A 52 -8.35 -19.74 0.86
CA ARG A 52 -9.02 -20.79 1.63
C ARG A 52 -9.47 -21.84 0.64
N GLU A 53 -8.77 -22.96 0.60
CA GLU A 53 -9.23 -24.12 -0.11
C GLU A 53 -10.55 -24.52 0.58
N LEU A 54 -11.67 -24.36 -0.12
CA LEU A 54 -12.95 -24.86 0.36
C LEU A 54 -12.95 -26.38 0.21
N THR A 55 -12.07 -27.06 0.93
CA THR A 55 -12.03 -28.52 0.95
C THR A 55 -13.25 -29.00 1.73
N GLY A 56 -14.30 -29.37 0.99
CA GLY A 56 -15.36 -30.23 1.47
C GLY A 56 -16.59 -29.54 2.04
N CYS A 57 -17.44 -29.01 1.16
CA CYS A 57 -18.87 -29.30 1.35
C CYS A 57 -19.10 -30.73 0.86
N GLY A 58 -18.82 -31.72 1.71
CA GLY A 58 -19.23 -33.09 1.48
C GLY A 58 -20.74 -33.16 1.50
N CYS A 59 -21.37 -33.09 0.33
CA CYS A 59 -22.77 -33.46 0.17
C CYS A 59 -22.86 -35.00 0.23
N PRO A 60 -23.50 -35.60 1.25
CA PRO A 60 -23.75 -37.03 1.22
C PRO A 60 -24.91 -37.26 0.24
N GLY A 61 -24.61 -37.85 -0.91
CA GLY A 61 -25.62 -38.41 -1.80
C GLY A 61 -25.66 -37.83 -3.20
N GLN A 62 -24.59 -38.00 -3.98
CA GLN A 62 -24.70 -38.10 -5.44
C GLN A 62 -23.69 -39.15 -5.94
N ALA A 63 -24.11 -40.41 -5.85
CA ALA A 63 -23.68 -41.47 -6.76
C ALA A 63 -24.97 -42.10 -7.30
N SER A 64 -25.30 -41.74 -8.54
CA SER A 64 -26.23 -42.48 -9.40
C SER A 64 -25.40 -43.11 -10.51
#